data_AF-A0A2R6HKH6-F1
#
_entry.id   AF-A0A2R6HKH6-F1
#
_cell.length_a   1.000
_cell.length_b   1.000
_cell.length_c   1.000
_cell.angle_alpha   90.00
_cell.angle_beta   90.00
_cell.angle_gamma   90.00
#
_symmetry.space_group_name_H-M   'P 1'
#
loop_
_entity.id
_entity.type
_entity.pdbx_description
1 polymer ?
#
loop_
_entity_poly.entity_id
_entity_poly.type
_entity_poly.pdbx_seq_one_letter_code
_entity_poly.pdbx_strand_id
1 'polypeptide(L)'
;MQAKGEYRDREETEVAVLDALVDRTEEGMTVFELRADADVDIDDLETALADLKQAGLITVENDDDPMRIYPDDRVVPDPDDEENDAGDRSLFERIRERLGV
;
A
#
# COMPACT_ATOMS: atom_id res chain seq x y z
N MET A 1 -7.67 4.31 -8.69
CA MET A 1 -6.50 5.17 -8.48
C MET A 1 -5.25 4.31 -8.70
N GLN A 2 -4.14 4.94 -9.00
CA GLN A 2 -2.87 4.24 -9.28
C GLN A 2 -1.81 4.85 -8.39
N ALA A 3 -0.84 4.07 -7.95
CA ALA A 3 0.29 4.55 -7.17
C ALA A 3 1.04 5.69 -7.89
N LYS A 4 1.76 6.51 -7.11
CA LYS A 4 2.59 7.59 -7.65
C LYS A 4 3.52 7.07 -8.76
N GLY A 5 3.67 7.89 -9.81
CA GLY A 5 4.40 7.52 -11.03
C GLY A 5 5.85 7.08 -10.80
N GLU A 6 6.49 7.57 -9.73
CA GLU A 6 7.86 7.19 -9.35
C GLU A 6 8.04 5.70 -9.02
N TYR A 7 6.96 5.00 -8.69
CA TYR A 7 7.01 3.57 -8.36
C TYR A 7 6.75 2.68 -9.58
N ARG A 8 6.51 3.24 -10.77
CA ARG A 8 6.17 2.48 -11.98
C ARG A 8 7.36 1.83 -12.69
N ASP A 9 8.59 2.20 -12.35
CA ASP A 9 9.82 1.56 -12.86
C ASP A 9 10.20 0.26 -12.09
N ARG A 10 9.27 -0.27 -11.27
CA ARG A 10 9.42 -1.51 -10.50
C ARG A 10 8.95 -2.74 -11.27
N GLU A 11 9.12 -3.93 -10.69
CA GLU A 11 8.52 -5.15 -11.25
C GLU A 11 7.01 -5.00 -11.40
N GLU A 12 6.46 -5.60 -12.46
CA GLU A 12 5.04 -5.47 -12.80
C GLU A 12 4.12 -5.89 -11.65
N THR A 13 4.48 -6.98 -10.95
CA THR A 13 3.77 -7.47 -9.76
C THR A 13 3.81 -6.47 -8.61
N GLU A 14 4.96 -5.82 -8.36
CA GLU A 14 5.06 -4.79 -7.32
C GLU A 14 4.14 -3.60 -7.63
N VAL A 15 4.14 -3.14 -8.88
CA VAL A 15 3.28 -2.04 -9.33
C VAL A 15 1.80 -2.41 -9.17
N ALA A 16 1.41 -3.60 -9.59
CA ALA A 16 0.04 -4.08 -9.46
C ALA A 16 -0.42 -4.16 -7.99
N VAL A 17 0.45 -4.62 -7.08
CA VAL A 17 0.18 -4.64 -5.64
C VAL A 17 0.01 -3.23 -5.08
N LEU A 18 0.87 -2.28 -5.45
CA LEU A 18 0.76 -0.89 -5.00
C LEU A 18 -0.51 -0.22 -5.53
N ASP A 19 -0.89 -0.45 -6.79
CA ASP A 19 -2.15 0.05 -7.37
C ASP A 19 -3.36 -0.47 -6.60
N ALA A 20 -3.41 -1.77 -6.32
CA ALA A 20 -4.51 -2.39 -5.55
C ALA A 20 -4.61 -1.83 -4.13
N LEU A 21 -3.47 -1.66 -3.45
CA LEU A 21 -3.41 -1.08 -2.10
C LEU A 21 -3.85 0.39 -2.07
N VAL A 22 -3.45 1.18 -3.07
CA VAL A 22 -3.86 2.59 -3.18
C VAL A 22 -5.38 2.71 -3.36
N ASP A 23 -5.99 1.79 -4.10
CA ASP A 23 -7.45 1.73 -4.28
C ASP A 23 -8.22 1.46 -2.98
N ARG A 24 -7.58 0.88 -1.96
CA ARG A 24 -8.16 0.63 -0.64
C ARG A 24 -7.27 1.12 0.49
N THR A 25 -6.66 2.30 0.32
CA THR A 25 -5.66 2.85 1.25
C THR A 25 -6.10 2.82 2.72
N GLU A 26 -7.35 3.18 3.02
CA GLU A 26 -7.85 3.26 4.42
C GLU A 26 -8.26 1.90 5.01
N GLU A 27 -8.66 0.95 4.17
CA GLU A 27 -9.13 -0.37 4.62
C GLU A 27 -8.00 -1.40 4.63
N GLY A 28 -6.98 -1.19 3.80
CA GLY A 28 -5.94 -2.18 3.53
C GLY A 28 -6.52 -3.43 2.88
N MET A 29 -5.65 -4.41 2.64
CA MET A 29 -6.03 -5.67 2.01
C MET A 29 -5.33 -6.84 2.68
N THR A 30 -5.99 -7.99 2.71
CA THR A 30 -5.36 -9.28 3.03
C THR A 30 -4.55 -9.78 1.83
N VAL A 31 -3.63 -10.73 2.08
CA VAL A 31 -2.87 -11.40 1.00
C VAL A 31 -3.79 -12.03 -0.05
N PHE A 32 -4.91 -12.62 0.36
CA PHE A 32 -5.85 -13.27 -0.57
C PHE A 32 -6.59 -12.26 -1.44
N GLU A 33 -6.91 -11.08 -0.90
CA GLU A 33 -7.54 -10.01 -1.68
C GLU A 33 -6.53 -9.43 -2.67
N LEU A 34 -5.28 -9.19 -2.26
CA LEU A 34 -4.23 -8.72 -3.16
C LEU A 34 -3.98 -9.67 -4.32
N ARG A 35 -3.95 -10.98 -4.04
CA ARG A 35 -3.85 -12.00 -5.08
C ARG A 35 -4.98 -11.89 -6.11
N ALA A 36 -6.21 -11.71 -5.62
CA ALA A 36 -7.39 -11.66 -6.49
C ALA A 36 -7.45 -10.36 -7.32
N ASP A 37 -7.00 -9.24 -6.78
CA ASP A 37 -7.02 -7.93 -7.45
C ASP A 37 -5.84 -7.78 -8.43
N ALA A 38 -4.65 -8.22 -8.06
CA ALA A 38 -3.44 -8.14 -8.89
C ALA A 38 -3.33 -9.27 -9.93
N ASP A 39 -4.19 -10.30 -9.87
CA ASP A 39 -4.19 -11.47 -10.77
C ASP A 39 -2.82 -12.17 -10.87
N VAL A 40 -2.17 -12.40 -9.72
CA VAL A 40 -0.85 -13.03 -9.63
C VAL A 40 -0.87 -14.32 -8.81
N ASP A 41 0.16 -15.15 -9.02
CA ASP A 41 0.38 -16.33 -8.20
C ASP A 41 0.97 -15.98 -6.82
N ILE A 42 0.86 -16.90 -5.87
CA ILE A 42 1.26 -16.66 -4.48
C ILE A 42 2.77 -16.45 -4.35
N ASP A 43 3.60 -17.20 -5.08
CA ASP A 43 5.06 -17.08 -4.98
C ASP A 43 5.55 -15.69 -5.46
N ASP A 44 4.99 -15.20 -6.57
CA ASP A 44 5.30 -13.87 -7.11
C ASP A 44 4.77 -12.77 -6.19
N LEU A 45 3.55 -12.95 -5.65
CA LEU A 45 2.97 -12.04 -4.67
C LEU A 45 3.82 -11.96 -3.40
N GLU A 46 4.27 -13.08 -2.86
CA GLU A 46 5.11 -13.12 -1.65
C GLU A 46 6.45 -12.43 -1.87
N THR A 47 7.06 -12.62 -3.05
CA THR A 47 8.31 -11.96 -3.44
C THR A 47 8.10 -10.44 -3.51
N ALA A 48 7.08 -9.98 -4.23
CA ALA A 48 6.74 -8.56 -4.33
C ALA A 48 6.44 -7.95 -2.94
N LEU A 49 5.67 -8.63 -2.10
CA LEU A 49 5.39 -8.16 -0.74
C LEU A 49 6.66 -8.05 0.12
N ALA A 50 7.59 -8.99 -0.02
CA ALA A 50 8.86 -8.93 0.69
C ALA A 50 9.71 -7.72 0.24
N ASP A 51 9.79 -7.49 -1.07
CA ASP A 51 10.59 -6.40 -1.65
C ASP A 51 9.99 -5.02 -1.36
N LEU A 52 8.66 -4.88 -1.47
CA LEU A 52 7.95 -3.66 -1.09
C LEU A 52 8.09 -3.35 0.40
N LYS A 53 8.02 -4.37 1.25
CA LYS A 53 8.23 -4.20 2.70
C LYS A 53 9.66 -3.80 3.01
N GLN A 54 10.64 -4.39 2.33
CA GLN A 54 12.05 -4.02 2.49
C GLN A 54 12.31 -2.59 2.03
N ALA A 55 11.62 -2.13 0.99
CA ALA A 55 11.66 -0.76 0.50
C ALA A 55 10.88 0.24 1.38
N GLY A 56 10.15 -0.23 2.40
CA GLY A 56 9.32 0.61 3.25
C GLY A 56 8.13 1.23 2.51
N LEU A 57 7.62 0.53 1.49
CA LEU A 57 6.49 0.99 0.67
C LEU A 57 5.15 0.41 1.12
N ILE A 58 5.17 -0.57 2.01
CA ILE A 58 3.99 -1.16 2.62
C ILE A 58 4.22 -1.41 4.11
N THR A 59 3.14 -1.42 4.87
CA THR A 59 3.10 -1.84 6.26
C THR A 59 2.18 -3.04 6.43
N VAL A 60 2.50 -3.90 7.39
CA VAL A 60 1.68 -5.08 7.73
C VAL A 60 1.27 -4.98 9.19
N GLU A 61 -0.03 -5.04 9.45
CA GLU A 61 -0.61 -5.00 10.78
C GLU A 61 -1.35 -6.30 11.08
N ASN A 62 -1.25 -6.79 12.32
CA ASN A 62 -1.87 -8.05 12.73
C ASN A 62 -2.19 -8.04 14.23
N ASP A 63 -3.04 -7.08 14.64
CA ASP A 63 -3.55 -6.98 16.01
C ASP A 63 -4.77 -7.91 16.22
N ASP A 64 -5.85 -7.42 16.83
CA ASP A 64 -7.08 -8.20 17.08
C ASP A 64 -7.89 -8.54 15.80
N ASP A 65 -7.50 -7.95 14.66
CA ASP A 65 -8.10 -8.15 13.35
C ASP A 65 -7.26 -9.07 12.43
N PRO A 66 -7.84 -9.60 11.34
CA PRO A 66 -7.10 -10.33 10.32
C PRO A 66 -5.91 -9.51 9.81
N MET A 67 -4.80 -10.18 9.47
CA MET A 67 -3.60 -9.52 8.90
C MET A 67 -3.99 -8.62 7.74
N ARG A 68 -3.64 -7.33 7.84
CA ARG A 68 -3.87 -6.33 6.80
C ARG A 68 -2.57 -5.71 6.33
N ILE A 69 -2.52 -5.44 5.04
CA ILE A 69 -1.41 -4.80 4.35
C ILE A 69 -1.92 -3.43 3.87
N TYR A 70 -1.11 -2.40 4.10
CA TYR A 70 -1.41 -1.01 3.75
C TYR A 70 -0.26 -0.42 2.93
N PRO A 71 -0.54 0.49 1.98
CA PRO A 71 0.51 1.25 1.32
C PRO A 71 1.14 2.27 2.29
N ASP A 72 2.42 2.58 2.11
CA ASP A 72 3.04 3.74 2.77
C ASP A 72 2.47 5.03 2.17
N ASP A 73 2.34 6.06 2.99
CA ASP A 73 1.77 7.36 2.60
C ASP A 73 2.44 7.95 1.35
N ARG A 74 3.76 7.71 1.19
CA ARG A 74 4.49 8.22 0.03
C ARG A 74 4.02 7.63 -1.30
N VAL A 75 3.40 6.45 -1.29
CA VAL A 75 2.94 5.73 -2.48
C VAL A 75 1.59 6.24 -2.94
N VAL A 76 0.76 6.71 -2.00
CA VAL A 76 -0.59 7.21 -2.25
C VAL A 76 -0.49 8.55 -2.97
N PRO A 77 -1.13 8.72 -4.15
CA PRO A 77 -1.20 10.02 -4.79
C PRO A 77 -2.06 10.95 -3.94
N ASP A 78 -1.51 12.11 -3.57
CA ASP A 78 -2.31 13.17 -2.99
C ASP A 78 -3.10 13.86 -4.12
N PRO A 79 -4.44 13.93 -4.04
CA PRO A 79 -5.26 14.57 -5.07
C PRO A 79 -5.09 16.10 -5.12
N ASP A 80 -4.48 16.68 -4.10
CA ASP A 80 -4.18 18.11 -3.98
C ASP A 80 -2.68 18.44 -4.30
N ASP A 81 -1.84 17.44 -4.57
CA ASP A 81 -0.38 17.56 -4.78
C ASP A 81 0.03 17.89 -6.23
N GLU A 82 -0.87 18.42 -7.07
CA GLU A 82 -0.44 19.01 -8.34
C GLU A 82 0.40 20.30 -8.12
N GLU A 83 0.33 20.90 -6.93
CA GLU A 83 1.18 22.01 -6.50
C GLU A 83 1.38 21.95 -4.97
N ASN A 84 2.62 21.76 -4.48
CA ASN A 84 3.12 21.88 -3.09
C ASN A 84 3.40 20.58 -2.32
N ASP A 85 4.66 20.17 -2.42
CA ASP A 85 5.44 19.57 -1.34
C ASP A 85 5.13 20.26 0.01
N ALA A 86 4.79 19.45 1.03
CA ALA A 86 4.60 19.75 2.47
C ALA A 86 3.15 19.95 2.98
N GLY A 87 2.65 18.94 3.69
CA GLY A 87 1.34 18.97 4.36
C GLY A 87 1.09 17.89 5.42
N ASP A 88 2.05 17.62 6.31
CA ASP A 88 1.93 17.03 7.67
C ASP A 88 0.54 16.55 8.16
N ARG A 89 0.01 15.46 7.59
CA ARG A 89 -0.83 14.48 8.30
C ARG A 89 -0.80 13.16 7.54
N SER A 90 0.13 12.31 7.97
CA SER A 90 0.32 10.94 7.51
C SER A 90 -1.01 10.17 7.56
N LEU A 91 -1.45 9.58 6.44
CA LEU A 91 -2.66 8.74 6.39
C LEU A 91 -2.49 7.54 7.32
N PHE A 92 -1.26 7.05 7.45
CA PHE A 92 -0.88 6.10 8.49
C PHE A 92 -1.23 6.60 9.90
N GLU A 93 -0.97 7.87 10.23
CA GLU A 93 -1.36 8.46 11.51
C GLU A 93 -2.89 8.50 11.70
N ARG A 94 -3.66 8.71 10.62
CA ARG A 94 -5.13 8.64 10.61
C ARG A 94 -5.66 7.22 10.82
N ILE A 95 -5.01 6.21 10.23
CA ILE A 95 -5.37 4.80 10.40
C ILE A 95 -5.01 4.35 11.82
N ARG A 96 -3.83 4.70 12.33
CA ARG A 96 -3.37 4.43 13.69
C ARG A 96 -4.32 5.01 14.75
N GLU A 97 -4.76 6.24 14.55
CA GLU A 97 -5.71 6.93 15.45
C GLU A 97 -7.11 6.27 15.44
N ARG A 98 -7.48 5.62 14.34
CA ARG A 98 -8.73 4.85 14.21
C ARG A 98 -8.64 3.44 14.82
N LEU A 99 -7.45 2.84 14.79
CA LEU A 99 -7.17 1.50 15.35
C LEU A 99 -6.79 1.53 16.85
N GLY A 100 -6.53 2.71 17.42
CA GLY A 100 -6.43 2.90 18.86
C GLY A 100 -5.09 2.52 19.49
N VAL A 101 -4.00 2.54 18.71
CA VAL A 101 -2.62 2.29 19.15
C VAL A 101 -1.75 3.55 19.22
#